data_AF-A0A7R9UR69-F1
#
_entry.id   AF-A0A7R9UR69-F1
#
_cell.length_a   1.000
_cell.length_b   1.000
_cell.length_c   1.000
_cell.angle_alpha   90.00
_cell.angle_beta   90.00
_cell.angle_gamma   90.00
#
_symmetry.space_group_name_H-M   'P 1'
#
loop_
_entity.id
_entity.type
_entity.pdbx_description
1 polymer ?
#
loop_
_entity_poly.entity_id
_entity_poly.type
_entity_poly.pdbx_seq_one_letter_code
_entity_poly.pdbx_strand_id
1 'polypeptide(L)'
;VAAAPIDTSEVGSRWWSDLVESADEMRVRLRELLWQLQYAPEERIAVVGHSHFLRALFRAHLSAKFCASHRALAGRLTTQLISNCGVAALTLDFAERDVAYATLGEDVAVRQPGTAGVIEDVELMLGTTLVGSTKAKH
;
A
#
# COMPACT_ATOMS: atom_id res chain seq x y z
N VAL A 1 -38.96 -5.80 21.77
CA VAL A 1 -38.26 -4.50 21.82
C VAL A 1 -37.78 -4.20 20.41
N ALA A 2 -38.29 -3.12 19.78
CA ALA A 2 -37.85 -2.76 18.43
C ALA A 2 -36.40 -2.26 18.50
N ALA A 3 -35.52 -2.81 17.65
CA ALA A 3 -34.14 -2.36 17.57
C ALA A 3 -34.10 -0.92 17.07
N ALA A 4 -33.35 -0.06 17.74
CA ALA A 4 -33.13 1.30 17.27
C ALA A 4 -32.38 1.25 15.92
N PRO A 5 -32.78 2.05 14.92
CA PRO A 5 -32.08 2.11 13.64
C PRO A 5 -30.65 2.61 13.85
N ILE A 6 -29.69 1.93 13.22
CA ILE A 6 -28.28 2.33 13.25
C ILE A 6 -28.15 3.61 12.43
N ASP A 7 -27.67 4.68 13.07
CA ASP A 7 -27.36 5.92 12.38
C ASP A 7 -26.07 5.75 11.56
N THR A 8 -26.20 5.81 10.24
CA THR A 8 -25.08 5.72 9.29
C THR A 8 -24.74 7.07 8.66
N SER A 9 -25.33 8.17 9.13
CA SER A 9 -25.19 9.48 8.47
C SER A 9 -23.74 9.96 8.45
N GLU A 10 -22.98 9.74 9.53
CA GLU A 10 -21.56 10.13 9.61
C GLU A 10 -20.70 9.37 8.60
N VAL A 11 -20.94 8.06 8.47
CA VAL A 11 -20.22 7.20 7.52
C VAL A 11 -20.54 7.63 6.08
N GLY A 12 -21.81 7.90 5.80
CA GLY A 12 -22.27 8.31 4.48
C GLY A 12 -21.83 9.72 4.05
N SER A 13 -21.60 10.65 4.98
CA SER A 13 -21.24 12.03 4.63
C SER A 13 -19.75 12.33 4.69
N ARG A 14 -18.99 11.61 5.52
CA ARG A 14 -17.60 11.98 5.87
C ARG A 14 -16.57 10.95 5.42
N TRP A 15 -16.95 9.67 5.38
CA TRP A 15 -16.04 8.58 5.03
C TRP A 15 -16.22 8.11 3.59
N TRP A 16 -17.45 8.24 3.07
CA TRP A 16 -17.82 7.92 1.69
C TRP A 16 -18.30 9.17 0.97
N SER A 17 -17.38 10.01 0.48
CA SER A 17 -17.74 11.12 -0.41
C SER A 17 -17.65 10.69 -1.87
N ASP A 18 -18.54 11.21 -2.72
CA ASP A 18 -18.44 11.07 -4.18
C ASP A 18 -17.26 11.84 -4.80
N LEU A 19 -16.45 12.51 -3.97
CA LEU A 19 -15.23 13.16 -4.40
C LEU A 19 -14.24 12.11 -4.93
N VAL A 20 -14.02 12.16 -6.24
CA VAL A 20 -12.99 11.40 -6.92
C VAL A 20 -11.66 12.10 -6.66
N GLU A 21 -10.81 11.45 -5.87
CA GLU A 21 -9.45 11.90 -5.62
C GLU A 21 -8.62 11.84 -6.92
N SER A 22 -7.88 12.92 -7.20
CA SER A 22 -6.96 12.97 -8.32
C SER A 22 -5.70 12.13 -8.05
N ALA A 23 -4.99 11.75 -9.12
CA ALA A 23 -3.71 11.06 -8.99
C ALA A 23 -2.68 11.88 -8.19
N ASP A 24 -2.76 13.20 -8.24
CA ASP A 24 -1.83 14.11 -7.55
C ASP A 24 -2.09 14.14 -6.06
N GLU A 25 -3.35 14.25 -5.65
CA GLU A 25 -3.76 14.20 -4.24
C GLU A 25 -3.39 12.85 -3.62
N MET A 26 -3.65 11.74 -4.33
CA MET A 26 -3.22 10.40 -3.91
C MET A 26 -1.68 10.34 -3.71
N ARG A 27 -0.90 10.90 -4.64
CA ARG A 27 0.57 10.94 -4.54
C ARG A 27 1.08 11.77 -3.37
N VAL A 28 0.36 12.83 -3.00
CA VAL A 28 0.66 13.66 -1.82
C VAL A 28 0.42 12.85 -0.55
N ARG A 29 -0.76 12.23 -0.42
CA ARG A 29 -1.12 11.43 0.77
C ARG A 29 -0.22 10.22 0.98
N LEU A 30 0.19 9.53 -0.09
CA LEU A 30 1.17 8.44 0.00
C LEU A 30 2.52 8.92 0.55
N ARG A 31 2.95 10.12 0.15
CA ARG A 31 4.18 10.73 0.66
C ARG A 31 4.07 11.11 2.13
N GLU A 32 2.96 11.71 2.51
CA GLU A 32 2.68 12.06 3.91
C GLU A 32 2.68 10.83 4.80
N LEU A 33 2.04 9.73 4.36
CA LEU A 33 2.09 8.45 5.07
C LEU A 33 3.53 7.99 5.25
N LEU A 34 4.34 7.94 4.18
CA LEU A 34 5.72 7.47 4.29
C LEU A 34 6.59 8.37 5.18
N TRP A 35 6.37 9.68 5.18
CA TRP A 35 7.03 10.57 6.12
C TRP A 35 6.63 10.29 7.57
N GLN A 36 5.34 10.07 7.83
CA GLN A 36 4.88 9.69 9.17
C GLN A 36 5.51 8.37 9.60
N LEU A 37 5.57 7.36 8.72
CA LEU A 37 6.20 6.07 9.02
C LEU A 37 7.71 6.20 9.23
N GLN A 38 8.41 7.04 8.45
CA GLN A 38 9.86 7.24 8.56
C GLN A 38 10.28 7.85 9.90
N TYR A 39 9.49 8.79 10.42
CA TYR A 39 9.79 9.52 11.64
C TYR A 39 9.01 9.03 12.87
N ALA A 40 8.23 7.97 12.72
CA ALA A 40 7.57 7.31 13.83
C ALA A 40 8.63 6.61 14.72
N PRO A 41 8.51 6.71 16.06
CA PRO A 41 9.42 6.01 16.97
C PRO A 41 9.17 4.50 17.03
N GLU A 42 8.02 4.02 16.56
CA GLU A 42 7.65 2.60 16.58
C GLU A 42 8.28 1.82 15.42
N GLU A 43 8.90 0.68 15.74
CA GLU A 43 9.44 -0.24 14.71
C GLU A 43 8.35 -1.02 13.96
N ARG A 44 7.15 -1.15 14.55
CA ARG A 44 6.04 -1.94 14.00
C ARG A 44 4.76 -1.12 14.05
N ILE A 45 4.23 -0.78 12.87
CA ILE A 45 3.08 0.10 12.73
C ILE A 45 1.99 -0.64 11.95
N ALA A 46 0.77 -0.64 12.49
CA ALA A 46 -0.40 -1.15 11.80
C ALA A 46 -1.08 -0.01 11.04
N VAL A 47 -1.17 -0.14 9.72
CA VAL A 47 -1.88 0.82 8.86
C VAL A 47 -3.17 0.19 8.35
N VAL A 48 -4.29 0.85 8.61
CA VAL A 48 -5.60 0.44 8.09
C VAL A 48 -6.00 1.41 6.99
N GLY A 49 -6.27 0.89 5.80
CA GLY A 49 -6.60 1.71 4.65
C GLY A 49 -7.41 0.97 3.60
N HIS A 50 -7.88 1.72 2.61
CA HIS A 50 -8.66 1.18 1.51
C HIS A 50 -7.77 0.42 0.51
N SER A 51 -8.32 -0.64 -0.09
CA SER A 51 -7.58 -1.51 -1.02
C SER A 51 -6.98 -0.74 -2.22
N HIS A 52 -7.66 0.31 -2.70
CA HIS A 52 -7.14 1.19 -3.75
C HIS A 52 -5.92 2.01 -3.32
N PHE A 53 -5.94 2.54 -2.10
CA PHE A 53 -4.83 3.30 -1.52
C PHE A 53 -3.61 2.39 -1.33
N LEU A 54 -3.81 1.18 -0.78
CA LEU A 54 -2.75 0.19 -0.62
C LEU A 54 -2.18 -0.28 -1.98
N ARG A 55 -3.04 -0.47 -3.00
CA ARG A 55 -2.56 -0.78 -4.36
C ARG A 55 -1.72 0.36 -4.94
N ALA A 56 -2.12 1.61 -4.72
CA ALA A 56 -1.33 2.77 -5.15
C ALA A 56 0.03 2.83 -4.44
N LEU A 57 0.08 2.50 -3.13
CA LEU A 57 1.32 2.34 -2.38
C LEU A 57 2.25 1.31 -3.03
N PHE A 58 1.76 0.10 -3.35
CA PHE A 58 2.59 -0.92 -4.01
C PHE A 58 3.08 -0.50 -5.40
N ARG A 59 2.22 0.14 -6.21
CA ARG A 59 2.63 0.64 -7.53
C ARG A 59 3.78 1.64 -7.46
N ALA A 60 3.77 2.48 -6.43
CA ALA A 60 4.72 3.58 -6.32
C ALA A 60 6.00 3.21 -5.54
N HIS A 61 5.96 2.20 -4.68
CA HIS A 61 7.01 1.99 -3.67
C HIS A 61 7.60 0.57 -3.61
N LEU A 62 7.25 -0.38 -4.48
CA LEU A 62 7.98 -1.66 -4.54
C LEU A 62 9.43 -1.44 -5.01
N SER A 63 10.40 -2.05 -4.32
CA SER A 63 11.81 -1.93 -4.71
C SER A 63 12.15 -2.70 -6.01
N ALA A 64 13.26 -2.35 -6.66
CA ALA A 64 13.72 -2.99 -7.90
C ALA A 64 14.03 -4.45 -7.63
N LYS A 65 14.74 -4.65 -6.53
CA LYS A 65 15.12 -5.94 -6.01
C LYS A 65 13.88 -6.81 -5.76
N PHE A 66 12.86 -6.28 -5.09
CA PHE A 66 11.61 -7.01 -4.89
C PHE A 66 10.94 -7.36 -6.22
N CYS A 67 10.82 -6.41 -7.14
CA CYS A 67 10.21 -6.65 -8.45
C CYS A 67 10.96 -7.71 -9.27
N ALA A 68 12.29 -7.72 -9.20
CA ALA A 68 13.14 -8.70 -9.87
C ALA A 68 13.01 -10.10 -9.25
N SER A 69 13.05 -10.20 -7.91
CA SER A 69 13.01 -11.48 -7.20
C SER A 69 11.60 -12.09 -7.11
N HIS A 70 10.56 -11.27 -7.09
CA HIS A 70 9.18 -11.69 -6.83
C HIS A 70 8.20 -11.18 -7.90
N ARG A 71 8.60 -11.22 -9.17
CA ARG A 71 7.85 -10.65 -10.31
C ARG A 71 6.35 -10.99 -10.33
N ALA A 72 5.99 -12.24 -10.07
CA ALA A 72 4.58 -12.66 -10.07
C ALA A 72 3.77 -12.00 -8.93
N LEU A 73 4.36 -11.93 -7.72
CA LEU A 73 3.72 -11.28 -6.58
C LEU A 73 3.66 -9.75 -6.77
N ALA A 74 4.75 -9.14 -7.24
CA ALA A 74 4.78 -7.71 -7.59
C ALA A 74 3.70 -7.36 -8.63
N GLY A 75 3.54 -8.18 -9.68
CA GLY A 75 2.47 -8.02 -10.66
C GLY A 75 1.08 -8.10 -10.04
N ARG A 76 0.85 -9.02 -9.10
CA ARG A 76 -0.43 -9.12 -8.38
C ARG A 76 -0.68 -7.92 -7.47
N LEU A 77 0.29 -7.51 -6.66
CA LEU A 77 0.17 -6.38 -5.73
C LEU A 77 -0.11 -5.05 -6.45
N THR A 78 0.42 -4.88 -7.66
CA THR A 78 0.23 -3.67 -8.46
C THR A 78 -1.06 -3.68 -9.29
N THR A 79 -1.63 -4.84 -9.61
CA THR A 79 -2.82 -4.93 -10.47
C THR A 79 -4.10 -5.25 -9.69
N GLN A 80 -4.03 -6.19 -8.75
CA GLN A 80 -5.16 -6.69 -7.98
C GLN A 80 -5.41 -5.85 -6.72
N LEU A 81 -6.66 -5.80 -6.28
CA LEU A 81 -7.03 -5.22 -5.00
C LEU A 81 -6.88 -6.28 -3.90
N ILE A 82 -6.37 -5.87 -2.75
CA ILE A 82 -6.42 -6.71 -1.55
C ILE A 82 -7.89 -6.89 -1.17
N SER A 83 -8.29 -8.13 -0.89
CA SER A 83 -9.64 -8.43 -0.41
C SER A 83 -9.93 -7.74 0.92
N ASN A 84 -11.20 -7.49 1.21
CA ASN A 84 -11.59 -6.94 2.51
C ASN A 84 -11.01 -7.79 3.66
N CYS A 85 -10.53 -7.12 4.71
CA CYS A 85 -9.84 -7.73 5.85
C CYS A 85 -8.55 -8.50 5.50
N GLY A 86 -8.00 -8.33 4.29
CA GLY A 86 -6.68 -8.83 3.95
C GLY A 86 -5.59 -8.09 4.73
N VAL A 87 -4.54 -8.82 5.12
CA VAL A 87 -3.43 -8.28 5.89
C VAL A 87 -2.15 -8.46 5.08
N ALA A 88 -1.37 -7.40 4.95
CA ALA A 88 -0.04 -7.45 4.37
C ALA A 88 0.97 -6.95 5.41
N ALA A 89 1.97 -7.78 5.74
CA ALA A 89 3.13 -7.34 6.49
C ALA A 89 4.18 -6.87 5.49
N LEU A 90 4.68 -5.65 5.69
CA LEU A 90 5.62 -4.97 4.79
C LEU A 90 6.90 -4.65 5.55
N THR A 91 8.05 -4.84 4.90
CA THR A 91 9.31 -4.26 5.35
C THR A 91 9.62 -3.04 4.50
N LEU A 92 9.80 -1.89 5.15
CA LEU A 92 10.15 -0.63 4.52
C LEU A 92 11.63 -0.31 4.76
N ASP A 93 12.36 -0.03 3.69
CA ASP A 93 13.68 0.56 3.76
C ASP A 93 13.60 2.06 3.40
N PHE A 94 14.03 2.92 4.33
CA PHE A 94 14.09 4.37 4.14
C PHE A 94 15.51 4.88 3.79
N ALA A 95 16.52 4.00 3.82
CA ALA A 95 17.88 4.29 3.42
C ALA A 95 18.06 4.18 1.90
N GLU A 96 17.37 3.23 1.26
CA GLU A 96 17.36 3.08 -0.19
C GLU A 96 16.71 4.32 -0.84
N ARG A 97 17.50 5.01 -1.67
CA ARG A 97 17.05 6.16 -2.48
C ARG A 97 16.77 5.76 -3.92
N ASP A 98 17.01 4.50 -4.27
CA ASP A 98 16.79 3.96 -5.60
C ASP A 98 15.32 3.56 -5.77
N VAL A 99 14.63 4.28 -6.65
CA VAL A 99 13.23 4.04 -6.97
C VAL A 99 13.18 3.17 -8.20
N ALA A 100 12.67 1.96 -8.06
CA ALA A 100 12.43 1.10 -9.19
C ALA A 100 11.11 1.41 -9.85
N TYR A 101 11.18 1.71 -11.14
CA TYR A 101 10.02 1.65 -12.00
C TYR A 101 9.60 0.18 -12.13
N ALA A 102 8.47 -0.21 -11.53
CA ALA A 102 7.74 -1.36 -12.03
C ALA A 102 7.08 -0.94 -13.35
N THR A 103 7.83 -0.96 -14.46
CA THR A 103 7.29 -0.77 -15.81
C THR A 103 6.38 -1.95 -16.14
N LEU A 104 5.11 -1.82 -15.75
CA LEU A 104 4.01 -2.69 -16.14
C LEU A 104 2.96 -1.89 -16.94
N GLY A 105 3.42 -0.99 -17.83
CA GLY A 105 2.58 -0.15 -18.70
C GLY A 105 3.28 1.18 -19.07
N GLU A 106 2.88 1.77 -20.20
CA GLU A 106 3.58 2.87 -20.91
C GLU A 106 3.57 4.26 -20.23
N ASP A 107 3.00 4.43 -19.06
CA ASP A 107 2.99 5.74 -18.38
C ASP A 107 4.18 5.89 -17.42
N VAL A 108 5.22 6.58 -17.90
CA VAL A 108 6.42 6.94 -17.15
C VAL A 108 6.11 8.13 -16.23
N ALA A 109 5.76 7.85 -14.97
CA ALA A 109 5.71 8.87 -13.95
C ALA A 109 7.13 9.23 -13.47
N VAL A 110 7.71 10.30 -14.02
CA VAL A 110 8.95 10.92 -13.51
C VAL A 110 8.71 11.41 -12.07
N ARG A 111 9.54 10.99 -11.10
CA ARG A 111 9.47 11.50 -9.72
C ARG A 111 10.76 12.19 -9.28
N GLN A 112 10.59 13.26 -8.50
CA GLN A 112 11.65 14.10 -7.93
C GLN A 112 12.43 13.39 -6.81
N PRO A 113 13.73 13.70 -6.64
CA PRO A 113 14.59 13.12 -5.62
C PRO A 113 14.22 13.63 -4.22
N GLY A 114 13.93 12.72 -3.29
CA GLY A 114 13.68 13.05 -1.88
C GLY A 114 12.83 12.01 -1.18
N THR A 115 13.46 11.28 -0.25
CA THR A 115 12.84 10.48 0.83
C THR A 115 11.55 9.73 0.44
N ALA A 116 11.71 8.68 -0.34
CA ALA A 116 10.64 7.73 -0.60
C ALA A 116 11.11 6.36 -0.10
N GLY A 117 10.62 5.93 1.07
CA GLY A 117 10.86 4.57 1.52
C GLY A 117 10.36 3.57 0.46
N VAL A 118 11.07 2.47 0.34
CA VAL A 118 10.74 1.37 -0.59
C VAL A 118 10.34 0.13 0.19
N ILE A 119 9.45 -0.65 -0.40
CA ILE A 119 8.98 -1.93 0.12
C ILE A 119 9.94 -3.00 -0.39
N GLU A 120 10.71 -3.58 0.52
CA GLU A 120 11.68 -4.64 0.22
C GLU A 120 11.09 -6.04 0.38
N ASP A 121 10.06 -6.17 1.21
CA ASP A 121 9.51 -7.46 1.61
C ASP A 121 8.00 -7.38 1.81
N VAL A 122 7.30 -8.45 1.43
CA VAL A 122 5.83 -8.53 1.56
C VAL A 122 5.40 -9.95 1.95
N GLU A 123 4.70 -10.07 3.07
CA GLU A 123 3.94 -11.27 3.44
C GLU A 123 2.44 -10.94 3.39
N LEU A 124 1.69 -11.62 2.52
CA LEU A 124 0.27 -11.39 2.31
C LEU A 124 -0.57 -12.53 2.88
N MET A 125 -1.46 -12.20 3.80
CA MET A 125 -2.45 -13.11 4.38
C MET A 125 -3.87 -12.73 3.97
N LEU A 126 -4.66 -13.73 3.57
CA LEU A 126 -6.10 -13.60 3.35
C LEU A 126 -6.81 -14.56 4.30
N GLY A 127 -7.54 -14.00 5.27
CA GLY A 127 -8.07 -14.77 6.39
C GLY A 127 -6.93 -15.38 7.21
N THR A 128 -6.90 -16.71 7.33
CA THR A 128 -5.82 -17.44 8.02
C THR A 128 -4.77 -18.01 7.08
N THR A 129 -4.88 -17.77 5.77
CA THR A 129 -4.03 -18.39 4.76
C THR A 129 -2.96 -17.41 4.27
N LEU A 130 -1.70 -17.83 4.29
CA LEU A 130 -0.60 -17.12 3.64
C LEU A 130 -0.70 -17.32 2.13
N VAL A 131 -0.94 -16.25 1.37
CA VAL A 131 -1.21 -16.27 -0.08
C VAL A 131 -0.04 -15.72 -0.90
N GLY A 132 0.96 -15.13 -0.23
CA GLY A 132 2.23 -14.74 -0.80
C GLY A 132 3.25 -14.53 0.31
N SER A 133 4.44 -15.10 0.16
CA SER A 133 5.57 -14.85 1.04
C SER A 133 6.86 -14.89 0.23
N THR A 134 7.75 -13.99 0.62
CA THR A 134 9.12 -13.81 0.15
C THR A 134 10.12 -14.62 0.97
N LYS A 135 9.75 -15.09 2.18
CA LYS A 135 10.60 -15.98 2.96
C LYS A 135 10.61 -17.35 2.30
N ALA A 136 11.78 -17.81 1.90
CA ALA A 136 11.97 -19.19 1.49
C ALA A 136 11.44 -20.10 2.61
N LYS A 137 10.55 -21.04 2.25
CA LYS A 137 10.15 -22.10 3.17
C LYS A 137 11.42 -22.92 3.47
N HIS A 138 11.98 -22.73 4.66
CA HIS A 138 13.03 -23.59 5.20
C HIS A 138 12.49 -24.99 5.48
#